data_AF-A0A5C8MQH1-F1
#
_entry.id   AF-A0A5C8MQH1-F1
#
_cell.length_a   1.000
_cell.length_b   1.000
_cell.length_c   1.000
_cell.angle_alpha   90.00
_cell.angle_beta   90.00
_cell.angle_gamma   90.00
#
_symmetry.space_group_name_H-M   'P 1'
#
loop_
_entity.id
_entity.type
_entity.pdbx_description
1 polymer ?
#
loop_
_entity_poly.entity_id
_entity_poly.type
_entity_poly.pdbx_seq_one_letter_code
_entity_poly.pdbx_strand_id
1 'polypeptide(L)'
;VGVMFGNPETTPGGRALKFYASVRLEVRRAEQIKQGNDMVGNKTKIKVVKNKVAPPFKTADVDIMYGEGISREGEIIDMASELDIVQKSGSWYSYKDERLGQGRENAKQFLKENPHIAEEIAQEIRRHYGIESPSVSNNANETQQEELGFLED
;
A
#
# COMPACT_ATOMS: atom_id res chain seq x y z
N VAL A 1 -14.66 31.45 10.73
CA VAL A 1 -15.95 31.59 10.02
C VAL A 1 -16.95 30.73 10.78
N GLY A 2 -17.95 31.34 11.42
CA GLY A 2 -18.98 30.62 12.17
C GLY A 2 -19.92 29.92 11.21
N VAL A 3 -19.84 28.60 11.14
CA VAL A 3 -20.65 27.78 10.23
C VAL A 3 -21.76 27.14 11.06
N MET A 4 -23.02 27.49 10.80
CA MET A 4 -24.19 26.86 11.43
C MET A 4 -24.66 25.58 10.72
N PHE A 5 -24.10 25.24 9.54
CA PHE A 5 -24.46 24.04 8.77
C PHE A 5 -23.28 23.51 7.93
N GLY A 6 -22.97 22.22 8.05
CA GLY A 6 -21.92 21.51 7.28
C GLY A 6 -20.65 21.19 8.09
N ASN A 7 -19.66 20.56 7.46
CA ASN A 7 -18.37 20.26 8.09
C ASN A 7 -17.56 21.56 8.31
N PRO A 8 -17.22 21.94 9.55
CA PRO A 8 -16.50 23.18 9.86
C PRO A 8 -15.00 23.14 9.47
N GLU A 9 -14.46 21.99 9.06
CA GLU A 9 -13.05 21.85 8.71
C GLU A 9 -12.68 22.64 7.45
N THR A 10 -11.73 23.58 7.59
CA THR A 10 -11.14 24.32 6.47
C THR A 10 -9.62 24.21 6.50
N THR A 11 -8.99 24.14 5.32
CA THR A 11 -7.53 24.18 5.22
C THR A 11 -7.03 25.62 5.25
N PRO A 12 -5.88 25.91 5.91
CA PRO A 12 -5.24 27.23 5.82
C PRO A 12 -4.77 27.53 4.39
N GLY A 13 -4.46 28.80 4.08
CA GLY A 13 -4.02 29.21 2.74
C GLY A 13 -5.14 29.58 1.77
N GLY A 14 -6.35 29.85 2.28
CA GLY A 14 -7.47 30.31 1.47
C GLY A 14 -8.04 29.25 0.54
N ARG A 15 -8.65 29.68 -0.57
CA ARG A 15 -9.39 28.78 -1.49
C ARG A 15 -8.56 28.31 -2.69
N ALA A 16 -7.44 28.95 -3.00
CA ALA A 16 -6.66 28.68 -4.22
C ALA A 16 -6.23 27.21 -4.31
N LEU A 17 -5.63 26.67 -3.24
CA LEU A 17 -5.16 25.28 -3.20
C LEU A 17 -6.29 24.27 -3.49
N LYS A 18 -7.52 24.54 -3.02
CA LYS A 18 -8.68 23.69 -3.29
C LYS A 18 -9.00 23.57 -4.78
N PHE A 19 -8.77 24.61 -5.58
CA PHE A 19 -9.05 24.62 -7.02
C PHE A 19 -7.88 24.11 -7.85
N TYR A 20 -6.66 24.52 -7.51
CA TYR A 20 -5.46 24.17 -8.26
C TYR A 20 -4.99 22.73 -8.04
N ALA A 21 -5.12 22.17 -6.83
CA ALA A 21 -4.68 20.81 -6.55
C ALA A 21 -5.38 19.77 -7.46
N SER A 22 -4.60 18.89 -8.08
CA SER A 22 -5.10 17.76 -8.88
C SER A 22 -5.66 16.64 -8.01
N VAL A 23 -5.00 16.37 -6.88
CA VAL A 23 -5.41 15.39 -5.89
C VAL A 23 -5.43 16.05 -4.52
N ARG A 24 -6.45 15.76 -3.70
CA ARG A 24 -6.49 16.14 -2.29
C ARG A 24 -6.83 14.93 -1.45
N LEU A 25 -6.04 14.71 -0.42
CA LEU A 25 -6.18 13.64 0.53
C LEU A 25 -6.59 14.22 1.88
N GLU A 26 -7.56 13.58 2.51
CA GLU A 26 -7.94 13.81 3.89
C GLU A 26 -7.44 12.64 4.72
N VAL A 27 -6.50 12.90 5.61
CA VAL A 27 -5.86 11.87 6.45
C VAL A 27 -6.43 11.99 7.85
N ARG A 28 -7.04 10.92 8.36
CA ARG A 28 -7.60 10.87 9.71
C ARG A 28 -7.05 9.66 10.45
N ARG A 29 -6.60 9.88 11.68
CA ARG A 29 -6.25 8.79 12.60
C ARG A 29 -7.52 8.04 12.99
N ALA A 30 -7.51 6.71 12.88
CA ALA A 30 -8.62 5.85 13.27
C ALA A 30 -8.31 5.17 14.61
N GLU A 31 -7.71 3.98 14.59
CA GLU A 31 -7.47 3.16 15.77
C GLU A 31 -6.00 3.14 16.17
N GLN A 32 -5.72 2.95 17.47
CA GLN A 32 -4.36 2.76 17.95
C GLN A 32 -3.98 1.28 17.85
N ILE A 33 -2.84 0.99 17.25
CA ILE A 33 -2.28 -0.36 17.18
C ILE A 33 -1.45 -0.56 18.44
N LYS A 34 -1.82 -1.59 19.22
CA LYS A 34 -1.14 -1.97 20.46
C LYS A 34 -0.59 -3.37 20.32
N GLN A 35 0.64 -3.57 20.81
CA GLN A 35 1.24 -4.89 20.95
C GLN A 35 1.49 -5.13 22.43
N GLY A 36 0.67 -5.98 23.05
CA GLY A 36 0.63 -6.11 24.50
C GLY A 36 0.20 -4.79 25.16
N ASN A 37 1.08 -4.20 25.96
CA ASN A 37 0.83 -2.92 26.65
C ASN A 37 1.38 -1.70 25.89
N ASP A 38 2.21 -1.90 24.87
CA ASP A 38 2.89 -0.81 24.18
C ASP A 38 2.10 -0.35 22.95
N MET A 39 2.06 0.97 22.76
CA MET A 39 1.47 1.59 21.57
C MET A 39 2.49 1.62 20.45
N VAL A 40 2.32 0.75 19.46
CA VAL A 40 3.28 0.54 18.36
C VAL A 40 2.96 1.36 17.11
N GLY A 41 1.71 1.81 16.96
CA GLY A 41 1.32 2.61 15.79
C GLY A 41 -0.14 3.08 15.81
N ASN A 42 -0.59 3.62 14.68
CA ASN A 42 -1.99 3.97 14.44
C ASN A 42 -2.45 3.49 13.07
N LYS A 43 -3.65 2.91 13.03
CA LYS A 43 -4.42 2.75 11.80
C LYS A 43 -4.95 4.11 11.38
N THR A 44 -4.77 4.45 10.12
CA THR A 44 -5.05 5.76 9.55
C THR A 44 -5.90 5.60 8.30
N LYS A 45 -7.01 6.33 8.23
CA LYS A 45 -7.91 6.35 7.08
C LYS A 45 -7.57 7.54 6.20
N ILE A 46 -7.26 7.26 4.94
CA ILE A 46 -6.96 8.26 3.91
C ILE A 46 -8.13 8.31 2.94
N LYS A 47 -8.84 9.44 2.87
CA LYS A 47 -9.94 9.66 1.93
C LYS A 47 -9.51 10.59 0.81
N VAL A 48 -9.76 10.19 -0.43
CA VAL A 48 -9.52 11.02 -1.60
C VAL A 48 -10.67 12.01 -1.77
N VAL A 49 -10.56 13.21 -1.22
CA VAL A 49 -11.63 14.23 -1.27
C VAL A 49 -11.70 14.99 -2.60
N LYS A 50 -10.62 14.98 -3.39
CA LYS A 50 -10.59 15.49 -4.76
C LYS A 50 -9.64 14.66 -5.59
N ASN A 51 -10.05 14.28 -6.79
CA ASN A 51 -9.20 13.61 -7.77
C ASN A 51 -9.58 14.09 -9.16
N LYS A 52 -8.62 14.62 -9.92
CA LYS A 52 -8.80 15.04 -11.34
C LYS A 52 -8.32 13.97 -12.34
N VAL A 53 -7.66 12.91 -11.88
CA VAL A 53 -7.01 11.90 -12.74
C VAL A 53 -7.80 10.58 -12.75
N ALA A 54 -8.47 10.24 -11.65
CA ALA A 54 -9.25 9.02 -11.51
C ALA A 54 -10.50 9.28 -10.65
N PRO A 55 -11.40 8.28 -10.46
CA PRO A 55 -12.59 8.45 -9.64
C PRO A 55 -12.28 8.95 -8.21
N PRO A 56 -12.94 10.02 -7.73
CA PRO A 56 -12.74 10.54 -6.37
C PRO A 56 -13.49 9.71 -5.32
N PHE A 57 -13.31 10.08 -4.04
CA PHE A 57 -14.00 9.54 -2.85
C PHE A 57 -13.67 8.11 -2.43
N LYS A 58 -12.68 7.47 -3.06
CA LYS A 58 -12.08 6.24 -2.55
C LYS A 58 -11.39 6.47 -1.21
N THR A 59 -11.41 5.45 -0.36
CA THR A 59 -10.72 5.41 0.93
C THR A 59 -9.65 4.33 0.91
N ALA A 60 -8.51 4.60 1.51
CA ALA A 60 -7.47 3.64 1.80
C ALA A 60 -7.25 3.61 3.31
N ASP A 61 -7.19 2.40 3.88
CA ASP A 61 -6.85 2.20 5.29
C ASP A 61 -5.41 1.73 5.36
N VAL A 62 -4.57 2.48 6.06
CA VAL A 62 -3.12 2.27 6.14
C VAL A 62 -2.67 2.20 7.60
N ASP A 63 -1.68 1.36 7.87
CA ASP A 63 -1.10 1.24 9.20
C ASP A 63 0.21 2.04 9.27
N ILE A 64 0.23 3.03 10.17
CA ILE A 64 1.40 3.87 10.42
C ILE A 64 2.05 3.41 11.73
N MET A 65 3.20 2.74 11.62
CA MET A 65 4.01 2.27 12.73
C MET A 65 4.99 3.36 13.16
N TYR A 66 5.18 3.53 14.47
CA TYR A 66 6.16 4.50 14.98
C TYR A 66 7.59 4.03 14.70
N GLY A 67 8.42 4.89 14.13
CA GLY A 67 9.82 4.58 13.81
C GLY A 67 10.05 3.91 12.44
N GLU A 68 9.05 3.19 11.91
CA GLU A 68 9.14 2.54 10.59
C GLU A 68 8.33 3.27 9.49
N GLY A 69 7.27 4.00 9.85
CA GLY A 69 6.39 4.66 8.90
C GLY A 69 5.24 3.77 8.42
N ILE A 70 4.88 3.88 7.14
CA ILE A 70 3.75 3.13 6.56
C ILE A 70 4.17 1.67 6.37
N SER A 71 3.41 0.73 6.91
CA SER A 71 3.70 -0.69 6.80
C SER A 71 3.16 -1.28 5.50
N ARG A 72 4.02 -1.34 4.46
CA ARG A 72 3.67 -1.90 3.15
C ARG A 72 3.24 -3.37 3.24
N GLU A 73 3.92 -4.16 4.05
CA GLU A 73 3.68 -5.60 4.18
C GLU A 73 2.31 -5.87 4.84
N GLY A 74 1.93 -5.05 5.82
CA GLY A 74 0.61 -5.13 6.44
C GLY A 74 -0.52 -4.84 5.46
N GLU A 75 -0.35 -3.81 4.62
CA GLU A 75 -1.31 -3.47 3.56
C GLU A 75 -1.41 -4.58 2.52
N ILE A 76 -0.30 -5.19 2.11
CA ILE A 76 -0.29 -6.30 1.16
C ILE A 76 -1.10 -7.48 1.71
N ILE A 77 -0.89 -7.87 2.97
CA ILE A 77 -1.64 -8.99 3.57
C ILE A 77 -3.13 -8.68 3.67
N ASP A 78 -3.50 -7.48 4.11
CA ASP A 78 -4.90 -7.09 4.25
C ASP A 78 -5.60 -7.08 2.89
N MET A 79 -5.01 -6.44 1.88
CA MET A 79 -5.55 -6.42 0.51
C MET A 79 -5.58 -7.81 -0.13
N ALA A 80 -4.53 -8.61 0.04
CA ALA A 80 -4.49 -9.96 -0.51
C ALA A 80 -5.53 -10.87 0.13
N SER A 81 -5.79 -10.70 1.42
CA SER A 81 -6.83 -11.45 2.14
C SER A 81 -8.24 -11.00 1.74
N GLU A 82 -8.45 -9.72 1.42
CA GLU A 82 -9.73 -9.22 0.92
C GLU A 82 -10.02 -9.67 -0.52
N LEU A 83 -8.98 -9.90 -1.31
CA LEU A 83 -9.07 -10.36 -2.70
C LEU A 83 -9.03 -11.89 -2.85
N ASP A 84 -9.04 -12.64 -1.74
CA ASP A 84 -8.90 -14.11 -1.72
C ASP A 84 -7.62 -14.64 -2.40
N ILE A 85 -6.61 -13.79 -2.59
CA ILE A 85 -5.27 -14.19 -3.09
C ILE A 85 -4.52 -14.93 -1.98
N VAL A 86 -4.61 -14.42 -0.76
CA VAL A 86 -4.12 -15.07 0.46
C VAL A 86 -5.29 -15.73 1.17
N GLN A 87 -5.21 -17.03 1.34
CA GLN A 87 -6.24 -17.84 1.96
C GLN A 87 -6.13 -17.78 3.49
N LYS A 88 -7.24 -17.38 4.14
CA LYS A 88 -7.33 -17.30 5.60
C LYS A 88 -8.07 -18.51 6.17
N SER A 89 -7.34 -19.49 6.67
CA SER A 89 -7.89 -20.65 7.37
C SER A 89 -7.93 -20.40 8.88
N GLY A 90 -8.99 -19.73 9.34
CA GLY A 90 -9.15 -19.32 10.72
C GLY A 90 -8.14 -18.24 11.10
N SER A 91 -7.15 -18.60 11.93
CA SER A 91 -6.03 -17.72 12.30
C SER A 91 -4.79 -17.88 11.42
N TRP A 92 -4.80 -18.82 10.46
CA TRP A 92 -3.65 -19.07 9.59
C TRP A 92 -3.79 -18.37 8.26
N TYR A 93 -2.68 -17.81 7.77
CA TYR A 93 -2.56 -17.21 6.45
C TYR A 93 -1.71 -18.11 5.56
N SER A 94 -2.22 -18.41 4.37
CA SER A 94 -1.57 -19.26 3.37
C SER A 94 -1.62 -18.59 2.01
N TYR A 95 -0.51 -18.67 1.28
CA TYR A 95 -0.43 -18.21 -0.10
C TYR A 95 -0.02 -19.38 -0.96
N LYS A 96 -0.87 -19.75 -1.94
CA LYS A 96 -0.69 -20.96 -2.76
C LYS A 96 -0.47 -22.18 -1.84
N ASP A 97 0.70 -22.80 -1.90
CA ASP A 97 1.07 -23.96 -1.09
C ASP A 97 1.92 -23.62 0.16
N GLU A 98 2.26 -22.34 0.34
CA GLU A 98 3.13 -21.88 1.43
C GLU A 98 2.35 -21.26 2.59
N ARG A 99 2.80 -21.54 3.81
CA ARG A 99 2.20 -20.98 5.04
C ARG A 99 2.95 -19.73 5.43
N LEU A 100 2.29 -18.58 5.29
CA LEU A 100 2.82 -17.27 5.67
C LEU A 100 2.95 -17.12 7.18
N GLY A 101 2.06 -17.76 7.95
CA GLY A 101 2.14 -17.79 9.41
C GLY A 101 0.78 -17.76 10.11
N GLN A 102 0.83 -17.85 11.44
CA GLN A 102 -0.35 -17.74 12.30
C GLN A 102 -0.54 -16.28 12.74
N GLY A 103 -1.65 -15.69 12.36
CA GLY A 103 -2.00 -14.31 12.68
C GLY A 103 -1.33 -13.29 11.76
N ARG A 104 -1.87 -12.08 11.78
CA ARG A 104 -1.48 -10.97 10.90
C ARG A 104 -0.02 -10.54 11.12
N GLU A 105 0.43 -10.45 12.36
CA GLU A 105 1.77 -9.96 12.68
C GLU A 105 2.87 -10.92 12.19
N ASN A 106 2.67 -12.23 12.34
CA ASN A 106 3.63 -13.21 11.85
C ASN A 106 3.64 -13.26 10.32
N ALA A 107 2.48 -13.14 9.66
CA ALA A 107 2.42 -13.05 8.20
C ALA A 107 3.14 -11.81 7.67
N LYS A 108 3.01 -10.67 8.36
CA LYS A 108 3.75 -9.43 8.05
C LYS A 108 5.26 -9.63 8.19
N GLN A 109 5.71 -10.26 9.28
CA GLN A 109 7.13 -10.55 9.49
C GLN A 109 7.68 -11.48 8.41
N PHE A 110 6.92 -12.51 8.03
CA PHE A 110 7.29 -13.42 6.96
C PHE A 110 7.49 -12.71 5.61
N LEU A 111 6.59 -11.79 5.24
CA LEU A 111 6.74 -10.99 4.01
C LEU A 111 7.94 -10.04 4.07
N LYS A 112 8.26 -9.51 5.25
CA LYS A 112 9.45 -8.66 5.46
C LYS A 112 10.75 -9.45 5.25
N GLU A 113 10.76 -10.72 5.65
CA GLU A 113 11.89 -11.64 5.45
C GLU A 113 11.96 -12.18 4.02
N ASN A 114 10.82 -12.30 3.33
CA ASN A 114 10.70 -12.85 1.98
C ASN A 114 10.16 -11.81 0.98
N PRO A 115 10.97 -10.80 0.58
CA PRO A 115 10.52 -9.72 -0.28
C PRO A 115 10.10 -10.19 -1.68
N HIS A 116 10.60 -11.34 -2.14
CA HIS A 116 10.22 -11.93 -3.43
C HIS A 116 8.74 -12.34 -3.45
N ILE A 117 8.25 -12.99 -2.38
CA ILE A 117 6.84 -13.37 -2.22
C ILE A 117 5.97 -12.12 -2.05
N ALA A 118 6.44 -11.15 -1.27
CA ALA A 118 5.72 -9.90 -1.07
C ALA A 118 5.48 -9.14 -2.39
N GLU A 119 6.49 -9.09 -3.26
CA GLU A 119 6.38 -8.44 -4.57
C GLU A 119 5.49 -9.24 -5.52
N GLU A 120 5.55 -10.57 -5.50
CA GLU A 120 4.66 -11.44 -6.29
C GLU A 120 3.19 -11.19 -5.93
N ILE A 121 2.85 -11.22 -4.63
CA ILE A 121 1.50 -10.92 -4.14
C ILE A 121 1.11 -9.49 -4.52
N ALA A 122 2.00 -8.52 -4.38
CA ALA A 122 1.73 -7.14 -4.75
C ALA A 122 1.42 -6.98 -6.25
N GLN A 123 2.11 -7.73 -7.11
CA GLN A 123 1.83 -7.75 -8.55
C GLN A 123 0.49 -8.40 -8.86
N GLU A 124 0.13 -9.50 -8.19
CA GLU A 124 -1.19 -10.14 -8.35
C GLU A 124 -2.32 -9.17 -7.92
N ILE A 125 -2.17 -8.47 -6.80
CA ILE A 125 -3.11 -7.42 -6.35
C ILE A 125 -3.23 -6.32 -7.41
N ARG A 126 -2.11 -5.82 -7.94
CA ARG A 126 -2.11 -4.76 -8.96
C ARG A 126 -2.78 -5.22 -10.26
N ARG A 127 -2.53 -6.46 -10.67
CA ARG A 127 -3.17 -7.08 -11.84
C ARG A 127 -4.67 -7.19 -11.66
N HIS A 128 -5.14 -7.58 -10.47
CA HIS A 128 -6.57 -7.62 -10.15
C HIS A 128 -7.25 -6.24 -10.32
N TYR A 129 -6.57 -5.16 -9.92
CA TYR A 129 -7.08 -3.80 -10.10
C TYR A 129 -6.79 -3.17 -11.48
N GLY A 130 -6.18 -3.92 -12.41
CA GLY A 130 -5.83 -3.42 -13.74
C GLY A 130 -4.78 -2.31 -13.73
N ILE A 131 -3.99 -2.21 -12.66
CA ILE A 131 -2.90 -1.25 -12.52
C ILE A 131 -1.61 -1.97 -12.94
N GLU A 132 -1.45 -2.22 -14.23
CA GLU A 132 -0.18 -2.73 -14.73
C GLU A 132 0.88 -1.66 -14.52
N SER A 133 1.84 -1.96 -13.66
CA SER A 133 3.13 -1.28 -13.73
C SER A 133 3.83 -1.86 -14.96
N PRO A 134 4.32 -1.04 -15.92
CA PRO A 134 5.20 -1.59 -16.95
C PRO A 134 6.30 -2.32 -16.18
N SER A 135 6.35 -3.64 -16.34
CA SER A 135 7.49 -4.40 -15.87
C SER A 135 8.71 -3.67 -16.40
N VAL A 136 9.58 -3.20 -15.51
CA VAL A 136 10.94 -2.86 -15.89
C VAL A 136 11.53 -4.19 -16.33
N SER A 137 11.32 -4.53 -17.60
CA SER A 137 11.99 -5.60 -18.28
C SER A 137 13.47 -5.28 -18.12
N ASN A 138 14.19 -6.17 -17.46
CA ASN A 138 15.64 -6.19 -17.38
C ASN A 138 16.23 -6.28 -18.79
N ASN A 139 16.20 -5.17 -19.55
CA ASN A 139 16.92 -5.01 -20.82
C ASN A 139 18.39 -4.64 -20.57
N ALA A 140 18.90 -4.83 -19.35
CA ALA A 140 20.30 -4.56 -19.00
C ALA A 140 21.23 -5.74 -19.33
N ASN A 141 20.70 -6.95 -19.57
CA ASN A 141 21.52 -8.13 -19.84
C ASN A 141 21.78 -8.38 -21.34
N GLU A 142 21.01 -7.78 -22.25
CA GLU A 142 21.23 -7.95 -23.70
C GLU A 142 22.36 -7.04 -24.21
N THR A 143 22.51 -5.84 -23.66
CA THR A 143 23.55 -4.88 -24.10
C THR A 143 24.98 -5.33 -23.75
N GLN A 144 25.16 -6.10 -22.67
CA GLN A 144 26.51 -6.59 -22.30
C GLN A 144 26.98 -7.74 -23.18
N GLN A 145 26.07 -8.56 -23.74
CA GLN A 145 26.46 -9.64 -24.65
C GLN A 145 26.80 -9.14 -26.05
N GLU A 146 26.17 -8.06 -26.53
CA GLU A 146 26.52 -7.43 -27.81
C GLU A 146 27.88 -6.70 -27.75
N GLU A 147 28.20 -5.98 -26.67
CA GLU A 147 29.50 -5.31 -26.53
C GLU A 147 30.69 -6.27 -26.42
N LEU A 148 30.51 -7.45 -25.81
CA LEU A 148 31.54 -8.48 -25.71
C LEU A 148 31.79 -9.23 -27.03
N GLY A 149 30.77 -9.35 -27.90
CA GLY A 149 30.92 -9.95 -29.23
C GLY A 149 31.65 -9.06 -30.23
N PHE A 150 31.58 -7.74 -30.08
CA PHE A 150 32.23 -6.78 -30.99
C PHE A 150 33.73 -6.55 -30.72
N LEU A 151 34.25 -7.06 -29.61
CA LEU A 151 35.67 -6.93 -29.23
C LEU A 151 36.52 -8.16 -29.59
N GLU A 152 35.90 -9.24 -30.08
CA GLU A 152 36.57 -10.49 -30.45
C GLU A 152 36.77 -10.70 -31.96
N ASP A 153 36.29 -9.78 -32.81
CA ASP A 153 36.49 -9.76 -34.28
C ASP A 153 37.57 -8.76 -34.75
#